data_AF-A0A8I1N1Q5-F1
#
_entry.id   AF-A0A8I1N1Q5-F1
#
_cell.length_a   1.000
_cell.length_b   1.000
_cell.length_c   1.000
_cell.angle_alpha   90.00
_cell.angle_beta   90.00
_cell.angle_gamma   90.00
#
_symmetry.space_group_name_H-M   'P 1'
#
loop_
_entity.id
_entity.type
_entity.pdbx_description
1 polymer ?
#
loop_
_entity_poly.entity_id
_entity_poly.type
_entity_poly.pdbx_seq_one_letter_code
_entity_poly.pdbx_strand_id
1 'polypeptide(L)'
;MSKIRICNTAEIPSNGMKEYDTEGGLKVLIANAGDTYYAYQGLCPHQEVCLAEGYYDGAVLTCHQHLWQWDITTGKEVGTLAEAPLEKYEVQVEDGEIFVVQSSALKAAQLFMDVSDDTLQRLDLLARREKYGSGGVLYNIGDPTDDLYILESGRVEFLIGRDGTSPAGFVLRKGEVFGWAALLENQERRIAKATSLEDSVLLRLNGEATLKALESDPVSGYLVMRKLSTLITRHLGSQGEK
;
A
#
# COMPACT_ATOMS: atom_id res chain seq x y z
N MET A 1 -14.97 -3.60 1.14
CA MET A 1 -14.25 -2.62 1.95
C MET A 1 -14.66 -2.83 3.40
N SER A 2 -13.70 -3.11 4.28
CA SER A 2 -13.93 -3.05 5.72
C SER A 2 -13.71 -1.61 6.18
N LYS A 3 -14.36 -1.22 7.28
CA LYS A 3 -14.19 0.08 7.90
C LYS A 3 -13.63 -0.14 9.30
N ILE A 4 -12.61 0.63 9.67
CA ILE A 4 -12.11 0.68 11.03
C ILE A 4 -12.64 1.96 11.65
N ARG A 5 -13.39 1.83 12.74
CA ARG A 5 -13.86 2.97 13.53
C ARG A 5 -12.65 3.60 14.23
N ILE A 6 -12.48 4.91 14.09
CA ILE A 6 -11.38 5.66 14.72
C ILE A 6 -11.87 6.45 15.92
N CYS A 7 -12.78 7.41 15.71
CA CYS A 7 -13.24 8.31 16.76
C CYS A 7 -14.55 9.01 16.39
N ASN A 8 -15.15 9.71 17.35
CA ASN A 8 -16.24 10.62 17.07
C ASN A 8 -15.70 11.97 16.56
N THR A 9 -16.39 12.57 15.59
CA THR A 9 -16.07 13.91 15.03
C THR A 9 -15.90 15.00 16.09
N ALA A 10 -16.63 14.93 17.20
CA ALA A 10 -16.55 15.89 18.31
C ALA A 10 -15.25 15.82 19.11
N GLU A 11 -14.46 14.75 18.96
CA GLU A 11 -13.18 14.61 19.63
C GLU A 11 -12.03 15.37 18.95
N ILE A 12 -12.24 15.77 17.69
CA ILE A 12 -11.24 16.46 16.89
C ILE A 12 -11.52 17.96 16.96
N PRO A 13 -10.58 18.79 17.45
CA PRO A 13 -10.77 20.23 17.47
C PRO A 13 -10.95 20.79 16.05
N SER A 14 -11.72 21.87 15.91
CA SER A 14 -11.82 22.60 14.64
C SER A 14 -10.44 23.09 14.19
N ASN A 15 -10.05 22.77 12.97
CA ASN A 15 -8.69 22.99 12.45
C ASN A 15 -7.59 22.37 13.32
N GLY A 16 -7.92 21.30 14.06
CA GLY A 16 -7.01 20.54 14.89
C GLY A 16 -6.75 19.14 14.35
N MET A 17 -5.88 18.42 15.05
CA MET A 17 -5.55 17.04 14.73
C MET A 17 -5.37 16.22 16.01
N LYS A 18 -5.56 14.90 15.90
CA LYS A 18 -5.35 13.96 17.00
C LYS A 18 -4.99 12.58 16.47
N GLU A 19 -4.08 11.90 17.17
CA GLU A 19 -3.68 10.53 16.87
C GLU A 19 -4.54 9.53 17.64
N TYR A 20 -4.78 8.38 17.02
CA TYR A 20 -5.47 7.23 17.59
C TYR A 20 -4.72 5.94 17.27
N ASP A 21 -4.66 5.03 18.24
CA ASP A 21 -4.23 3.65 18.03
C ASP A 21 -5.44 2.78 17.66
N THR A 22 -5.36 2.02 16.56
CA THR A 22 -6.34 0.99 16.23
C THR A 22 -6.03 -0.31 16.96
N GLU A 23 -7.01 -1.22 17.04
CA GLU A 23 -6.81 -2.55 17.65
C GLU A 23 -5.68 -3.36 16.99
N GLY A 24 -5.38 -3.12 15.70
CA GLY A 24 -4.25 -3.75 15.01
C GLY A 24 -2.90 -3.03 15.15
N GLY A 25 -2.80 -2.03 16.04
CA GLY A 25 -1.58 -1.29 16.33
C GLY A 25 -1.22 -0.21 15.32
N LEU A 26 -2.15 0.18 14.44
CA LEU A 26 -1.98 1.31 13.53
C LEU A 26 -2.17 2.63 14.29
N LYS A 27 -1.24 3.56 14.11
CA LYS A 27 -1.40 4.97 14.51
C LYS A 27 -1.99 5.79 13.38
N VAL A 28 -3.22 6.26 13.54
CA VAL A 28 -3.91 7.13 12.58
C VAL A 28 -3.95 8.55 13.11
N LEU A 29 -3.42 9.50 12.34
CA LEU A 29 -3.65 10.92 12.57
C LEU A 29 -4.93 11.34 11.87
N ILE A 30 -5.91 11.82 12.63
CA ILE A 30 -7.10 12.49 12.10
C ILE A 30 -6.88 13.99 12.16
N ALA A 31 -6.99 14.67 11.03
CA ALA A 31 -6.93 16.12 10.93
C ALA A 31 -8.26 16.68 10.41
N ASN A 32 -8.76 17.71 11.07
CA ASN A 32 -9.91 18.48 10.62
C ASN A 32 -9.45 19.71 9.84
N ALA A 33 -10.00 19.94 8.65
CA ALA A 33 -9.78 21.15 7.86
C ALA A 33 -11.14 21.68 7.39
N GLY A 34 -11.66 22.69 8.08
CA GLY A 34 -13.04 23.14 7.91
C GLY A 34 -14.04 22.02 8.18
N ASP A 35 -14.92 21.73 7.22
CA ASP A 35 -15.96 20.69 7.35
C ASP A 35 -15.50 19.30 6.89
N THR A 36 -14.22 19.15 6.51
CA THR A 36 -13.67 17.87 5.99
C THR A 36 -12.68 17.27 6.98
N TYR A 37 -12.69 15.94 7.08
CA TYR A 37 -11.73 15.16 7.86
C TYR A 37 -10.80 14.41 6.93
N TYR A 38 -9.52 14.41 7.28
CA TYR A 38 -8.48 13.69 6.59
C TYR A 38 -7.78 12.75 7.57
N ALA A 39 -7.38 11.57 7.08
CA ALA A 39 -6.69 10.57 7.87
C ALA A 39 -5.36 10.23 7.22
N TYR A 40 -4.30 10.17 8.03
CA TYR A 40 -2.93 9.88 7.60
C TYR A 40 -2.24 8.92 8.57
N GLN A 41 -1.06 8.42 8.20
CA GLN A 41 -0.20 7.76 9.20
C GLN A 41 0.10 8.73 10.36
N GLY A 42 0.17 8.21 11.58
CA GLY A 42 0.46 8.99 12.79
C GLY A 42 1.92 9.44 12.90
N LEU A 43 2.81 8.76 12.17
CA LEU A 43 4.25 8.95 12.30
C LEU A 43 4.86 9.58 11.04
N CYS A 44 5.83 10.46 11.25
CA CYS A 44 6.54 11.15 10.19
C CYS A 44 7.29 10.15 9.29
N PRO A 45 7.13 10.18 7.96
CA PRO A 45 7.78 9.23 7.04
C PRO A 45 9.32 9.36 7.01
N HIS A 46 9.91 10.37 7.65
CA HIS A 46 11.36 10.52 7.75
C HIS A 46 11.97 9.63 8.85
N GLN A 47 11.51 9.75 10.10
CA GLN A 47 12.10 9.08 11.27
C GLN A 47 11.06 8.73 12.35
N GLU A 48 9.84 8.42 11.91
CA GLU A 48 8.77 7.88 12.77
C GLU A 48 8.38 8.79 13.96
N VAL A 49 8.58 10.09 13.81
CA VAL A 49 8.22 11.11 14.81
C VAL A 49 6.71 11.27 14.89
N CYS A 50 6.14 11.32 16.09
CA CYS A 50 4.70 11.54 16.31
C CYS A 50 4.24 12.86 15.67
N LEU A 51 3.36 12.77 14.65
CA LEU A 51 2.87 13.94 13.94
C LEU A 51 1.82 14.72 14.74
N ALA A 52 1.12 14.08 15.68
CA ALA A 52 0.17 14.77 16.55
C ALA A 52 0.84 15.77 17.52
N GLU A 53 2.15 15.65 17.74
CA GLU A 53 2.97 16.63 18.48
C GLU A 53 3.49 17.77 17.58
N GLY A 54 3.16 17.73 16.29
CA GLY A 54 3.51 18.73 15.30
C GLY A 54 2.68 20.02 15.40
N TYR A 55 2.93 20.92 14.45
CA TYR A 55 2.17 22.15 14.28
C TYR A 55 1.20 22.00 13.11
N TYR A 56 -0.06 22.38 13.31
CA TYR A 56 -1.09 22.32 12.30
C TYR A 56 -1.95 23.58 12.33
N ASP A 57 -2.22 24.17 11.16
CA ASP A 57 -2.95 25.43 11.01
C ASP A 57 -4.30 25.29 10.29
N GLY A 58 -4.77 24.06 10.06
CA GLY A 58 -5.98 23.79 9.28
C GLY A 58 -5.73 23.52 7.80
N ALA A 59 -4.51 23.73 7.30
CA ALA A 59 -4.15 23.48 5.90
C ALA A 59 -2.80 22.73 5.78
N VAL A 60 -1.80 23.12 6.57
CA VAL A 60 -0.44 22.56 6.52
C VAL A 60 -0.10 21.92 7.85
N LEU A 61 0.29 20.64 7.79
CA LEU A 61 0.89 19.91 8.90
C LEU A 61 2.41 20.03 8.84
N THR A 62 3.03 20.42 9.95
CA THR A 62 4.48 20.53 10.10
C THR A 62 4.97 19.60 11.21
N CYS A 63 5.89 18.68 10.89
CA CYS A 63 6.56 17.86 11.89
C CYS A 63 7.43 18.75 12.79
N HIS A 64 7.31 18.61 14.12
CA HIS A 64 8.00 19.49 15.08
C HIS A 64 9.52 19.29 15.11
N GLN A 65 10.04 18.15 14.65
CA GLN A 65 11.47 17.82 14.78
C GLN A 65 12.31 18.26 13.58
N HIS A 66 11.89 17.88 12.37
CA HIS A 66 12.65 18.12 11.13
C HIS A 66 11.98 19.10 10.18
N LEU A 67 10.82 19.66 10.58
CA LEU A 67 10.10 20.70 9.87
C LEU A 67 9.64 20.30 8.45
N TRP A 68 9.50 19.00 8.19
CA TRP A 68 8.81 18.54 6.99
C TRP A 68 7.35 18.98 7.05
N GLN A 69 6.84 19.44 5.91
CA GLN A 69 5.52 20.03 5.78
C GLN A 69 4.71 19.33 4.71
N TRP A 70 3.40 19.23 4.94
CA TRP A 70 2.48 18.62 3.99
C TRP A 70 1.16 19.38 3.94
N ASP A 71 0.61 19.49 2.74
CA ASP A 71 -0.76 19.95 2.50
C ASP A 71 -1.73 18.85 2.96
N ILE A 72 -2.60 19.17 3.92
CA ILE A 72 -3.48 18.19 4.55
C ILE A 72 -4.60 17.69 3.63
N THR A 73 -4.88 18.39 2.53
CA THR A 73 -5.93 17.99 1.59
C THR A 73 -5.43 16.93 0.62
N THR A 74 -4.15 17.00 0.24
CA THR A 74 -3.52 16.12 -0.75
C THR A 74 -2.55 15.11 -0.14
N GLY A 75 -2.01 15.38 1.05
CA GLY A 75 -0.90 14.63 1.66
C GLY A 75 0.47 14.95 1.05
N LYS A 76 0.53 15.83 0.05
CA LYS A 76 1.77 16.16 -0.63
C LYS A 76 2.63 17.11 0.19
N GLU A 77 3.92 16.83 0.16
CA GLU A 77 5.04 17.65 0.51
C GLU A 77 4.88 19.12 0.07
N VAL A 78 5.15 20.02 1.01
CA VAL A 78 5.18 21.47 0.80
C VAL A 78 6.63 21.95 0.98
N GLY A 79 7.10 22.75 0.03
CA GLY A 79 8.48 23.24 0.01
C GLY A 79 9.48 22.21 -0.54
N THR A 80 10.74 22.27 -0.10
CA THR A 80 11.84 21.46 -0.66
C THR A 80 12.54 20.59 0.38
N LEU A 81 12.09 20.59 1.63
CA LEU A 81 12.71 19.80 2.70
C LEU A 81 12.15 18.38 2.78
N ALA A 82 10.84 18.23 2.54
CA ALA A 82 10.18 16.95 2.57
C ALA A 82 10.46 16.17 1.29
N GLU A 83 10.93 14.93 1.45
CA GLU A 83 11.31 14.04 0.33
C GLU A 83 10.26 12.94 0.09
N ALA A 84 9.24 12.84 0.96
CA ALA A 84 8.16 11.88 0.84
C ALA A 84 6.79 12.47 1.24
N PRO A 85 5.69 12.09 0.56
CA PRO A 85 4.34 12.48 0.93
C PRO A 85 3.85 11.74 2.18
N LEU A 86 2.78 12.25 2.78
CA LEU A 86 1.96 11.50 3.74
C LEU A 86 1.14 10.44 3.01
N GLU A 87 0.91 9.35 3.73
CA GLU A 87 0.07 8.23 3.35
C GLU A 87 -1.36 8.50 3.79
N LYS A 88 -2.23 8.73 2.80
CA LYS A 88 -3.61 9.14 3.02
C LYS A 88 -4.54 7.93 3.10
N TYR A 89 -5.34 7.85 4.17
CA TYR A 89 -6.44 6.90 4.26
C TYR A 89 -7.75 7.52 3.77
N GLU A 90 -8.59 6.71 3.13
CA GLU A 90 -9.93 7.12 2.76
C GLU A 90 -10.80 7.23 4.03
N VAL A 91 -11.39 8.40 4.24
CA VAL A 91 -12.25 8.69 5.40
C VAL A 91 -13.71 8.59 4.99
N GLN A 92 -14.49 7.90 5.83
CA GLN A 92 -15.96 7.93 5.76
C GLN A 92 -16.50 8.39 7.10
N VAL A 93 -17.45 9.32 7.07
CA VAL A 93 -18.14 9.82 8.26
C VAL A 93 -19.59 9.34 8.23
N GLU A 94 -20.01 8.63 9.27
CA GLU A 94 -21.37 8.09 9.40
C GLU A 94 -21.88 8.38 10.81
N ASP A 95 -23.02 9.05 10.92
CA ASP A 95 -23.66 9.40 12.21
C ASP A 95 -22.71 10.09 13.22
N GLY A 96 -21.76 10.89 12.71
CA GLY A 96 -20.77 11.60 13.53
C GLY A 96 -19.56 10.77 13.94
N GLU A 97 -19.46 9.51 13.51
CA GLU A 97 -18.29 8.64 13.70
C GLU A 97 -17.39 8.67 12.46
N ILE A 98 -16.08 8.75 12.68
CA ILE A 98 -15.04 8.73 11.65
C ILE A 98 -14.53 7.30 11.49
N PHE A 99 -14.54 6.83 10.26
CA PHE A 99 -13.99 5.54 9.84
C PHE A 99 -12.88 5.75 8.81
N VAL A 100 -11.86 4.89 8.88
CA VAL A 100 -10.94 4.69 7.75
C VAL A 100 -11.33 3.45 6.97
N VAL A 101 -11.34 3.57 5.65
CA VAL A 101 -11.70 2.48 4.74
C VAL A 101 -10.46 1.66 4.42
N GLN A 102 -10.52 0.36 4.70
CA GLN A 102 -9.48 -0.58 4.30
C GLN A 102 -9.78 -1.24 2.96
N SER A 103 -8.71 -1.47 2.20
CA SER A 103 -8.84 -2.21 0.94
C SER A 103 -9.11 -3.69 1.20
N SER A 104 -10.28 -4.16 0.78
CA SER A 104 -10.59 -5.60 0.76
C SER A 104 -9.70 -6.40 -0.20
N ALA A 105 -8.90 -5.73 -1.06
CA ALA A 105 -8.05 -6.39 -2.03
C ALA A 105 -6.89 -7.15 -1.37
N LEU A 106 -6.32 -6.63 -0.28
CA LEU A 106 -5.28 -7.34 0.49
C LEU A 106 -5.81 -8.64 1.11
N LYS A 107 -6.95 -8.58 1.79
CA LYS A 107 -7.58 -9.77 2.40
C LYS A 107 -8.00 -10.82 1.36
N ALA A 108 -8.38 -10.38 0.16
CA ALA A 108 -8.75 -11.25 -0.95
C ALA A 108 -7.53 -11.69 -1.79
N ALA A 109 -6.36 -11.11 -1.58
CA ALA A 109 -5.18 -11.38 -2.38
C ALA A 109 -4.67 -12.79 -2.10
N GLN A 110 -4.39 -13.54 -3.17
CA GLN A 110 -3.97 -14.95 -3.06
C GLN A 110 -2.76 -15.16 -2.13
N LEU A 111 -1.87 -14.16 -2.01
CA LEU A 111 -0.66 -14.22 -1.20
C LEU A 111 -0.93 -13.97 0.30
N PHE A 112 -1.98 -13.20 0.62
CA PHE A 112 -2.28 -12.72 1.97
C PHE A 112 -3.55 -13.32 2.58
N MET A 113 -4.16 -14.30 1.92
CA MET A 113 -5.24 -15.09 2.53
C MET A 113 -4.75 -15.73 3.84
N ASP A 114 -5.59 -15.76 4.87
CA ASP A 114 -5.28 -16.34 6.19
C ASP A 114 -4.20 -15.61 7.01
N VAL A 115 -3.69 -14.48 6.53
CA VAL A 115 -2.85 -13.57 7.31
C VAL A 115 -3.71 -12.90 8.40
N SER A 116 -3.12 -12.62 9.56
CA SER A 116 -3.82 -11.97 10.67
C SER A 116 -4.35 -10.59 10.26
N ASP A 117 -5.50 -10.18 10.82
CA ASP A 117 -6.09 -8.88 10.51
C ASP A 117 -5.15 -7.71 10.92
N ASP A 118 -4.29 -7.89 11.92
CA ASP A 118 -3.28 -6.89 12.34
C ASP A 118 -2.17 -6.75 11.31
N THR A 119 -1.69 -7.85 10.75
CA THR A 119 -0.67 -7.81 9.70
C THR A 119 -1.27 -7.30 8.38
N LEU A 120 -2.50 -7.70 8.05
CA LEU A 120 -3.23 -7.10 6.93
C LEU A 120 -3.41 -5.60 7.10
N GLN A 121 -3.71 -5.14 8.34
CA GLN A 121 -3.76 -3.72 8.66
C GLN A 121 -2.44 -3.05 8.34
N ARG A 122 -1.30 -3.54 8.88
CA ARG A 122 0.03 -2.99 8.59
C ARG A 122 0.35 -2.93 7.09
N LEU A 123 0.01 -3.99 6.35
CA LEU A 123 0.23 -4.03 4.90
C LEU A 123 -0.65 -3.07 4.11
N ASP A 124 -1.89 -2.84 4.57
CA ASP A 124 -2.80 -1.85 3.96
C ASP A 124 -2.25 -0.43 4.10
N LEU A 125 -1.45 -0.17 5.14
CA LEU A 125 -0.74 1.12 5.33
C LEU A 125 0.52 1.27 4.50
N LEU A 126 0.93 0.23 3.79
CA LEU A 126 2.05 0.30 2.86
C LEU A 126 1.53 0.29 1.42
N ALA A 127 0.22 0.12 1.23
CA ALA A 127 -0.42 -0.15 -0.03
C ALA A 127 -0.86 1.15 -0.69
N ARG A 128 -0.12 1.56 -1.73
CA ARG A 128 -0.50 2.69 -2.58
C ARG A 128 -1.43 2.21 -3.68
N ARG A 129 -2.59 2.86 -3.80
CA ARG A 129 -3.54 2.57 -4.87
C ARG A 129 -3.15 3.29 -6.15
N GLU A 130 -2.90 2.54 -7.21
CA GLU A 130 -2.51 3.07 -8.53
C GLU A 130 -3.56 2.74 -9.59
N LYS A 131 -3.74 3.65 -10.55
CA LYS A 131 -4.66 3.49 -11.68
C LYS A 131 -3.87 3.50 -12.98
N TYR A 132 -4.15 2.54 -13.85
CA TYR A 132 -3.56 2.42 -15.18
C TYR A 132 -4.66 2.32 -16.23
N GLY A 133 -4.53 3.07 -17.30
CA GLY A 133 -5.40 2.90 -18.47
C GLY A 133 -4.96 1.72 -19.34
N SER A 134 -5.80 1.35 -20.31
CA SER A 134 -5.45 0.33 -21.30
C SER A 134 -4.11 0.64 -22.00
N GLY A 135 -3.22 -0.36 -22.07
CA GLY A 135 -1.86 -0.23 -22.59
C GLY A 135 -0.83 0.36 -21.63
N GLY A 136 -1.25 0.79 -20.43
CA GLY A 136 -0.36 1.32 -19.40
C GLY A 136 0.65 0.28 -18.95
N VAL A 137 1.94 0.60 -19.05
CA VAL A 137 3.03 -0.28 -18.61
C VAL A 137 3.31 -0.01 -17.14
N LEU A 138 3.24 -1.06 -16.31
CA LEU A 138 3.54 -0.97 -14.88
C LEU A 138 5.05 -1.07 -14.63
N TYR A 139 5.70 -2.02 -15.31
CA TYR A 139 7.16 -2.15 -15.36
C TYR A 139 7.57 -3.05 -16.54
N ASN A 140 8.82 -2.90 -16.96
CA ASN A 140 9.48 -3.69 -17.98
C ASN A 140 10.48 -4.68 -17.38
N ILE A 141 10.89 -5.65 -18.20
CA ILE A 141 12.04 -6.51 -17.90
C ILE A 141 13.28 -5.63 -17.74
N GLY A 142 14.06 -5.87 -16.69
CA GLY A 142 15.26 -5.11 -16.37
C GLY A 142 15.02 -3.85 -15.54
N ASP A 143 13.78 -3.48 -15.23
CA ASP A 143 13.51 -2.43 -14.25
C ASP A 143 13.93 -2.90 -12.83
N PRO A 144 14.19 -1.99 -11.88
CA PRO A 144 14.38 -2.34 -10.47
C PRO A 144 13.20 -3.13 -9.87
N THR A 145 13.51 -4.01 -8.92
CA THR A 145 12.51 -4.86 -8.25
C THR A 145 12.26 -4.39 -6.82
N ASP A 146 11.57 -3.26 -6.68
CA ASP A 146 11.35 -2.67 -5.34
C ASP A 146 9.96 -2.97 -4.78
N ASP A 147 9.02 -3.38 -5.62
CA ASP A 147 7.60 -3.47 -5.26
C ASP A 147 6.91 -4.75 -5.72
N LEU A 148 5.85 -5.11 -5.01
CA LEU A 148 4.86 -6.08 -5.45
C LEU A 148 3.49 -5.42 -5.64
N TYR A 149 2.63 -6.08 -6.40
CA TYR A 149 1.35 -5.55 -6.81
C TYR A 149 0.22 -6.56 -6.61
N ILE A 150 -0.94 -6.06 -6.19
CA ILE A 150 -2.19 -6.81 -6.07
C ILE A 150 -3.18 -6.19 -7.06
N LEU A 151 -3.73 -6.98 -7.97
CA LEU A 151 -4.74 -6.50 -8.91
C LEU A 151 -6.11 -6.40 -8.22
N GLU A 152 -6.64 -5.19 -8.06
CA GLU A 152 -7.93 -4.96 -7.40
C GLU A 152 -9.10 -5.00 -8.40
N SER A 153 -8.89 -4.47 -9.61
CA SER A 153 -9.83 -4.55 -10.73
C SER A 153 -9.09 -4.43 -12.08
N GLY A 154 -9.71 -4.95 -13.14
CA GLY A 154 -9.14 -4.93 -14.48
C GLY A 154 -8.38 -6.22 -14.83
N ARG A 155 -7.47 -6.13 -15.80
CA ARG A 155 -6.63 -7.23 -16.29
C ARG A 155 -5.22 -6.73 -16.61
N VAL A 156 -4.23 -7.52 -16.24
CA VAL A 156 -2.81 -7.24 -16.53
C VAL A 156 -2.22 -8.41 -17.30
N GLU A 157 -1.61 -8.12 -18.44
CA GLU A 157 -0.77 -9.08 -19.15
C GLU A 157 0.61 -9.14 -18.46
N PHE A 158 1.05 -10.35 -18.16
CA PHE A 158 2.32 -10.64 -17.52
C PHE A 158 3.18 -11.50 -18.45
N LEU A 159 4.25 -10.92 -18.97
CA LEU A 159 5.15 -11.55 -19.94
C LEU A 159 6.49 -11.86 -19.28
N ILE A 160 6.79 -13.14 -19.04
CA ILE A 160 8.06 -13.58 -18.46
C ILE A 160 9.06 -13.84 -19.59
N GLY A 161 10.25 -13.25 -19.50
CA GLY A 161 11.30 -13.44 -20.49
C GLY A 161 12.69 -13.33 -19.87
N ARG A 162 13.59 -14.19 -20.33
CA ARG A 162 15.05 -14.00 -20.21
C ARG A 162 15.60 -13.77 -21.60
N ASP A 163 16.70 -13.01 -21.70
CA ASP A 163 17.33 -12.68 -22.97
C ASP A 163 17.41 -13.89 -23.93
N GLY A 164 16.80 -13.75 -25.10
CA GLY A 164 16.88 -14.70 -26.21
C GLY A 164 15.74 -15.72 -26.37
N THR A 165 14.75 -15.78 -25.48
CA THR A 165 13.55 -16.63 -25.65
C THR A 165 12.26 -15.82 -25.85
N SER A 166 11.33 -16.37 -26.66
CA SER A 166 9.99 -15.79 -26.79
C SER A 166 9.31 -15.73 -25.41
N PRO A 167 8.75 -14.57 -25.01
CA PRO A 167 8.13 -14.44 -23.70
C PRO A 167 6.96 -15.41 -23.56
N ALA A 168 6.92 -16.14 -22.44
CA ALA A 168 5.71 -16.86 -22.03
C ALA A 168 4.81 -15.87 -21.29
N GLY A 169 3.58 -15.70 -21.78
CA GLY A 169 2.64 -14.71 -21.27
C GLY A 169 1.39 -15.33 -20.68
N PHE A 170 0.86 -14.74 -19.60
CA PHE A 170 -0.48 -15.03 -19.11
C PHE A 170 -1.15 -13.77 -18.57
N VAL A 171 -2.47 -13.85 -18.36
CA VAL A 171 -3.28 -12.73 -17.90
C VAL A 171 -3.60 -12.90 -16.43
N LEU A 172 -3.21 -11.90 -15.65
CA LEU A 172 -3.54 -11.76 -14.24
C LEU A 172 -4.94 -11.17 -14.05
N ARG A 173 -5.64 -11.66 -13.03
CA ARG A 173 -7.01 -11.29 -12.66
C ARG A 173 -7.08 -10.73 -11.24
N LYS A 174 -8.24 -10.16 -10.90
CA LYS A 174 -8.51 -9.63 -9.56
C LYS A 174 -8.11 -10.60 -8.46
N GLY A 175 -7.40 -10.10 -7.45
CA GLY A 175 -6.88 -10.85 -6.31
C GLY A 175 -5.53 -11.54 -6.56
N GLU A 176 -5.05 -11.58 -7.80
CA GLU A 176 -3.73 -12.13 -8.09
C GLU A 176 -2.62 -11.14 -7.76
N VAL A 177 -1.50 -11.70 -7.30
CA VAL A 177 -0.32 -10.96 -6.85
C VAL A 177 0.84 -11.23 -7.80
N PHE A 178 1.53 -10.17 -8.21
CA PHE A 178 2.67 -10.23 -9.12
C PHE A 178 3.75 -9.22 -8.69
N GLY A 179 4.93 -9.30 -9.31
CA GLY A 179 6.10 -8.55 -8.83
C GLY A 179 6.64 -9.05 -7.48
N TRP A 180 6.19 -10.22 -7.02
CA TRP A 180 6.58 -10.84 -5.75
C TRP A 180 8.09 -11.13 -5.61
N ALA A 181 8.86 -11.03 -6.69
CA ALA A 181 10.32 -11.08 -6.64
C ALA A 181 10.91 -10.01 -5.71
N ALA A 182 10.18 -8.91 -5.44
CA ALA A 182 10.56 -7.89 -4.45
C ALA A 182 10.61 -8.42 -3.01
N LEU A 183 10.05 -9.61 -2.74
CA LEU A 183 10.11 -10.28 -1.44
C LEU A 183 11.26 -11.29 -1.35
N LEU A 184 12.07 -11.44 -2.39
CA LEU A 184 13.13 -12.43 -2.48
C LEU A 184 14.51 -11.78 -2.48
N GLU A 185 15.46 -12.45 -1.85
CA GLU A 185 16.85 -12.03 -1.88
C GLU A 185 17.45 -12.16 -3.31
N ASN A 186 18.37 -11.24 -3.62
CA ASN A 186 19.16 -11.25 -4.87
C ASN A 186 18.33 -11.17 -6.17
N GLN A 187 17.17 -10.50 -6.14
CA GLN A 187 16.32 -10.27 -7.32
C GLN A 187 16.30 -8.80 -7.76
N GLU A 188 17.46 -8.20 -8.02
CA GLU A 188 17.60 -6.76 -8.27
C GLU A 188 16.88 -6.22 -9.53
N ARG A 189 16.46 -7.12 -10.44
CA ARG A 189 15.91 -6.75 -11.75
C ARG A 189 14.67 -7.57 -12.09
N ARG A 190 13.65 -6.91 -12.65
CA ARG A 190 12.42 -7.55 -13.10
C ARG A 190 12.71 -8.57 -14.20
N ILE A 191 12.20 -9.78 -14.04
CA ILE A 191 12.29 -10.87 -15.04
C ILE A 191 11.04 -10.95 -15.94
N ALA A 192 10.12 -10.01 -15.77
CA ALA A 192 8.86 -9.98 -16.49
C ALA A 192 8.44 -8.54 -16.77
N LYS A 193 7.63 -8.37 -17.82
CA LYS A 193 6.92 -7.12 -18.12
C LYS A 193 5.46 -7.25 -17.70
N ALA A 194 4.93 -6.21 -17.07
CA ALA A 194 3.52 -6.11 -16.69
C ALA A 194 2.85 -4.95 -17.43
N THR A 195 1.80 -5.24 -18.20
CA THR A 195 1.05 -4.24 -18.97
C THR A 195 -0.44 -4.36 -18.69
N SER A 196 -1.08 -3.23 -18.40
CA SER A 196 -2.53 -3.17 -18.21
C SER A 196 -3.25 -3.35 -19.56
N LEU A 197 -4.24 -4.25 -19.62
CA LEU A 197 -5.01 -4.53 -20.84
C LEU A 197 -6.27 -3.65 -20.95
N GLU A 198 -6.74 -3.13 -19.83
CA GLU A 198 -7.95 -2.30 -19.68
C GLU A 198 -7.79 -1.40 -18.46
N ASP A 199 -8.70 -0.45 -18.23
CA ASP A 199 -8.65 0.39 -17.04
C ASP A 199 -8.58 -0.48 -15.76
N SER A 200 -7.44 -0.41 -15.09
CA SER A 200 -7.07 -1.30 -13.99
C SER A 200 -6.71 -0.51 -12.76
N VAL A 201 -7.04 -1.08 -11.60
CA VAL A 201 -6.72 -0.53 -10.29
C VAL A 201 -5.91 -1.57 -9.53
N LEU A 202 -4.80 -1.13 -8.95
CA LEU A 202 -3.86 -1.99 -8.24
C LEU A 202 -3.52 -1.42 -6.88
N LEU A 203 -3.17 -2.29 -5.96
CA LEU A 203 -2.38 -1.93 -4.79
C LEU A 203 -0.92 -2.23 -5.08
N ARG A 204 -0.04 -1.26 -4.85
CA ARG A 204 1.41 -1.38 -4.89
C ARG A 204 1.95 -1.36 -3.47
N LEU A 205 2.78 -2.33 -3.11
CA LEU A 205 3.48 -2.36 -1.84
C LEU A 205 4.98 -2.41 -2.09
N ASN A 206 5.75 -1.66 -1.29
CA ASN A 206 7.21 -1.81 -1.28
C ASN A 206 7.59 -3.16 -0.65
N GLY A 207 8.52 -3.89 -1.28
CA GLY A 207 8.95 -5.22 -0.87
C GLY A 207 9.65 -5.23 0.48
N GLU A 208 10.58 -4.30 0.73
CA GLU A 208 11.31 -4.21 1.99
C GLU A 208 10.37 -3.88 3.16
N ALA A 209 9.49 -2.89 2.99
CA ALA A 209 8.50 -2.54 4.01
C ALA A 209 7.51 -3.68 4.27
N THR A 210 7.12 -4.40 3.22
CA THR A 210 6.28 -5.60 3.33
C THR A 210 6.97 -6.69 4.15
N LEU A 211 8.26 -6.95 3.90
CA LEU A 211 9.04 -7.93 4.67
C LEU A 211 9.13 -7.52 6.15
N LYS A 212 9.43 -6.25 6.46
CA LYS A 212 9.44 -5.75 7.84
C LYS A 212 8.08 -5.93 8.55
N ALA A 213 6.97 -5.67 7.84
CA ALA A 213 5.65 -5.90 8.39
C ALA A 213 5.38 -7.39 8.68
N LEU A 214 5.87 -8.31 7.83
CA LEU A 214 5.75 -9.75 8.03
C LEU A 214 6.69 -10.27 9.13
N GLU A 215 7.88 -9.69 9.30
CA GLU A 215 8.81 -10.04 10.37
C GLU A 215 8.24 -9.74 11.76
N SER A 216 7.40 -8.70 11.87
CA SER A 216 6.70 -8.36 13.11
C SER A 216 5.61 -9.38 13.52
N ASP A 217 5.19 -10.24 12.59
CA ASP A 217 4.25 -11.35 12.83
C ASP A 217 4.72 -12.61 12.08
N PRO A 218 5.65 -13.39 12.68
CA PRO A 218 6.26 -14.54 12.03
C PRO A 218 5.28 -15.62 11.57
N VAL A 219 4.11 -15.75 12.21
CA VAL A 219 3.07 -16.71 11.79
C VAL A 219 2.50 -16.27 10.44
N SER A 220 2.12 -14.99 10.32
CA SER A 220 1.68 -14.41 9.06
C SER A 220 2.76 -14.44 7.99
N GLY A 221 4.00 -14.11 8.36
CA GLY A 221 5.16 -14.20 7.46
C GLY A 221 5.36 -15.60 6.89
N TYR A 222 5.29 -16.63 7.74
CA TYR A 222 5.35 -18.03 7.31
C TYR A 222 4.22 -18.40 6.33
N LEU A 223 2.98 -17.98 6.61
CA LEU A 223 1.84 -18.24 5.73
C LEU A 223 2.02 -17.59 4.35
N VAL A 224 2.50 -16.35 4.31
CA VAL A 224 2.83 -15.63 3.07
C VAL A 224 3.91 -16.36 2.30
N MET A 225 5.02 -16.73 2.94
CA MET A 225 6.14 -17.43 2.27
C MET A 225 5.73 -18.81 1.74
N ARG A 226 4.86 -19.52 2.47
CA ARG A 226 4.29 -20.80 2.00
C ARG A 226 3.41 -20.63 0.75
N LYS A 227 2.66 -19.53 0.65
CA LYS A 227 1.85 -19.25 -0.55
C LYS A 227 2.74 -18.75 -1.70
N LEU A 228 3.78 -17.97 -1.40
CA LEU A 228 4.75 -17.50 -2.39
C LEU A 228 5.41 -18.66 -3.13
N SER A 229 5.83 -19.72 -2.44
CA SER A 229 6.42 -20.92 -3.08
C SER A 229 5.46 -21.59 -4.07
N THR A 230 4.16 -21.57 -3.76
CA THR A 230 3.11 -22.07 -4.66
C THR A 230 2.95 -21.16 -5.88
N LEU A 231 3.02 -19.83 -5.69
CA LEU A 231 2.94 -18.87 -6.78
C LEU A 231 4.12 -18.97 -7.74
N ILE A 232 5.35 -19.08 -7.22
CA ILE A 232 6.56 -19.28 -8.00
C ILE A 232 6.38 -20.50 -8.93
N THR A 233 5.93 -21.62 -8.36
CA THR A 233 5.72 -22.87 -9.12
C THR A 233 4.65 -22.70 -10.20
N ARG A 234 3.56 -21.98 -9.93
CA ARG A 234 2.50 -21.72 -10.93
C ARG A 234 2.99 -20.81 -12.06
N HIS A 235 3.71 -19.74 -11.74
CA HIS A 235 4.19 -18.76 -12.71
C HIS A 235 5.32 -19.34 -13.58
N LEU A 236 6.21 -20.16 -13.00
CA LEU A 236 7.27 -20.85 -13.74
C LEU A 236 6.78 -22.13 -14.45
N GLY A 237 5.81 -22.86 -13.87
CA GLY A 237 5.27 -24.11 -14.42
C GLY A 237 4.37 -23.90 -15.65
N SER A 238 3.81 -22.70 -15.82
CA SER A 238 3.09 -22.32 -17.06
C SER A 238 3.97 -22.30 -18.33
N GLN A 239 5.28 -22.55 -18.20
CA GLN A 239 6.19 -22.80 -19.33
C GLN A 239 6.05 -24.21 -19.95
N GLY A 240 5.24 -25.11 -19.37
CA GLY A 240 5.26 -26.55 -19.69
C GLY A 240 4.08 -27.12 -20.48
N GLU A 241 2.94 -26.43 -20.60
CA GLU A 241 1.78 -26.97 -21.32
C GLU A 241 1.72 -26.42 -22.74
N LYS A 242 2.30 -27.19 -23.67
CA LYS A 242 2.05 -27.11 -25.12
C LYS A 242 0.84 -27.94 -25.50
#